data_AF-A0A841TBM7-F1
#
_entry.id   AF-A0A841TBM7-F1
#
_cell.length_a   1.000
_cell.length_b   1.000
_cell.length_c   1.000
_cell.angle_alpha   90.00
_cell.angle_beta   90.00
_cell.angle_gamma   90.00
#
_symmetry.space_group_name_H-M   'P 1'
#
loop_
_entity.id
_entity.type
_entity.pdbx_description
1 polymer ?
#
loop_
_entity_poly.entity_id
_entity_poly.type
_entity_poly.pdbx_seq_one_letter_code
_entity_poly.pdbx_strand_id
1 'polypeptide(L)' 'MSKSRSKQARLKAERSGALNPEMLRGGWQRKPQTQVQPNKKAQQRRTQCRQRGGRDGADSLRSYYFNAPCA' A
#
# COMPACT_ATOMS: atom_id res chain seq x y z
N MET A 1 -8.52 -16.82 30.97
CA MET A 1 -7.58 -15.80 30.43
C MET A 1 -7.21 -14.82 31.53
N SER A 2 -5.99 -14.90 32.07
CA SER A 2 -5.49 -13.95 33.08
C SER A 2 -5.20 -12.59 32.42
N LYS A 3 -5.51 -11.48 33.12
CA LYS A 3 -5.17 -10.13 32.65
C LYS A 3 -3.68 -9.88 32.87
N SER A 4 -3.01 -9.19 31.94
CA SER A 4 -1.62 -8.78 32.13
C SER A 4 -1.44 -7.89 33.35
N ARG A 5 -0.26 -7.93 33.99
CA ARG A 5 0.04 -7.08 35.16
C ARG A 5 -0.12 -5.60 34.87
N SER A 6 0.27 -5.16 33.67
CA SER A 6 0.08 -3.77 33.22
C SER A 6 -1.39 -3.39 33.08
N LYS A 7 -2.28 -4.33 32.73
CA LYS A 7 -3.73 -4.09 32.70
C LYS A 7 -4.32 -4.00 34.12
N GLN A 8 -3.84 -4.83 35.04
CA GLN A 8 -4.28 -4.79 36.44
C GLN A 8 -3.84 -3.48 37.13
N ALA A 9 -2.61 -3.03 36.90
CA ALA A 9 -2.10 -1.76 37.43
C ALA A 9 -2.94 -0.56 36.97
N ARG A 10 -3.31 -0.51 35.69
CA ARG A 10 -4.19 0.54 35.14
C ARG A 10 -5.58 0.53 35.78
N LEU A 11 -6.21 -0.63 35.86
CA LEU A 11 -7.53 -0.76 36.50
C LEU A 11 -7.50 -0.33 37.99
N LYS A 12 -6.38 -0.55 38.69
CA LYS A 12 -6.20 -0.05 40.06
C LYS A 12 -6.09 1.47 40.11
N ALA A 13 -5.34 2.07 39.18
CA ALA A 13 -5.19 3.53 39.07
C ALA A 13 -6.51 4.22 38.69
N GLU A 14 -7.28 3.64 37.78
CA GLU A 14 -8.61 4.11 37.39
C GLU A 14 -9.58 4.10 38.60
N ARG A 15 -9.55 3.05 39.42
CA ARG A 15 -10.37 2.98 40.65
C ARG A 15 -9.98 4.02 41.69
N SER A 16 -8.70 4.43 41.75
CA SER A 16 -8.26 5.52 42.61
C SER A 16 -8.51 6.92 42.04
N GLY A 17 -9.22 7.03 40.91
CA GLY A 17 -9.53 8.30 40.25
C GLY A 17 -8.37 8.90 39.44
N ALA A 18 -7.29 8.14 39.21
CA ALA A 18 -6.20 8.58 38.36
C ALA A 18 -6.55 8.41 36.88
N LEU A 19 -6.05 9.33 36.05
CA LEU A 19 -6.37 9.37 34.62
C LEU A 19 -5.79 8.16 33.87
N ASN A 20 -6.61 7.54 33.00
CA ASN A 20 -6.19 6.43 32.18
C ASN A 20 -5.35 6.91 30.98
N PRO A 21 -4.07 6.53 30.86
CA PRO A 21 -3.23 6.96 29.75
C PRO A 21 -3.69 6.43 28.39
N GLU A 22 -4.52 5.39 28.33
CA GLU A 22 -5.10 4.91 27.06
C GLU A 22 -6.09 5.91 26.45
N MET A 23 -6.69 6.80 27.25
CA MET A 23 -7.55 7.87 26.71
C MET A 23 -6.74 8.92 25.94
N LEU A 24 -5.47 9.09 26.29
CA LEU A 24 -4.53 10.00 25.61
C LEU A 24 -3.81 9.31 24.44
N ARG A 25 -3.80 7.99 24.43
CA ARG A 25 -3.14 7.20 23.40
C ARG A 25 -4.00 7.27 22.15
N GLY A 26 -3.65 8.21 21.25
CA GLY A 26 -4.28 8.34 19.94
C GLY A 26 -4.50 6.95 19.33
N GLY A 27 -5.76 6.66 19.00
CA GLY A 27 -6.14 5.35 18.49
C GLY A 27 -5.40 5.04 17.19
N TRP A 28 -5.11 3.76 16.95
CA TRP A 28 -4.70 3.31 15.63
C TRP A 28 -5.85 3.56 14.65
N GLN A 29 -5.81 4.71 13.99
CA GLN A 29 -6.72 5.01 12.91
C GLN A 29 -6.35 4.15 11.70
N ARG A 30 -7.37 3.67 10.98
CA ARG A 30 -7.13 3.03 9.68
C ARG A 30 -6.39 4.03 8.79
N LYS A 31 -5.54 3.53 7.89
CA LYS A 31 -4.87 4.40 6.92
C LYS A 31 -5.96 5.22 6.20
N PRO A 32 -5.84 6.55 6.14
CA PRO A 32 -6.79 7.36 5.38
C PRO A 32 -6.81 6.85 3.93
N GLN A 33 -7.94 6.97 3.26
CA GLN A 33 -8.06 6.57 1.86
C GLN A 33 -7.14 7.47 1.04
N THR A 34 -5.91 7.01 0.81
CA THR A 34 -4.95 7.72 0.00
C THR A 34 -5.43 7.63 -1.44
N GLN A 35 -5.35 8.74 -2.17
CA GLN A 35 -5.54 8.71 -3.61
C GLN A 35 -4.46 7.81 -4.21
N VAL A 36 -4.85 6.60 -4.62
CA VAL A 36 -3.93 5.66 -5.25
C VAL A 36 -3.58 6.24 -6.62
N GLN A 37 -2.42 6.89 -6.73
CA GLN A 37 -1.89 7.22 -8.05
C GLN A 37 -1.58 5.91 -8.80
N PRO A 38 -2.02 5.78 -10.06
CA PRO A 38 -1.76 4.57 -10.82
C PRO A 38 -0.25 4.38 -11.02
N ASN A 39 0.26 3.24 -10.57
CA ASN A 39 1.66 2.87 -10.81
C ASN A 39 1.82 2.39 -12.25
N LYS A 40 2.24 3.31 -13.13
CA LYS A 40 2.44 3.06 -14.57
C LYS A 40 3.36 1.85 -14.85
N LYS A 41 4.42 1.67 -14.04
CA LYS A 41 5.36 0.54 -14.16
C LYS A 41 4.71 -0.80 -13.79
N ALA A 42 3.84 -0.81 -12.78
CA ALA A 42 3.06 -2.01 -12.45
C ALA A 42 2.00 -2.32 -13.51
N GLN A 43 1.39 -1.29 -14.11
CA GLN A 43 0.43 -1.44 -15.20
C GLN A 43 1.08 -2.02 -16.46
N GLN A 44 2.25 -1.52 -16.86
CA GLN A 44 3.00 -2.01 -18.02
C GLN A 44 3.39 -3.50 -17.88
N ARG A 45 3.84 -3.93 -16.69
CA ARG A 45 4.13 -5.35 -16.44
C ARG A 45 2.88 -6.23 -16.59
N ARG A 46 1.71 -5.75 -16.14
CA ARG A 46 0.44 -6.47 -16.29
C ARG A 46 -0.03 -6.55 -17.75
N THR A 47 0.19 -5.51 -18.55
CA THR A 47 -0.18 -5.53 -19.98
C THR A 47 0.70 -6.49 -20.76
N GLN A 48 2.02 -6.49 -20.51
CA GLN A 48 2.96 -7.42 -21.14
C GLN A 48 2.64 -8.89 -20.83
N CYS A 49 2.26 -9.22 -19.59
CA CYS A 49 1.89 -10.60 -19.24
C CYS A 49 0.53 -11.04 -19.77
N ARG A 50 -0.41 -10.11 -20.01
CA ARG A 50 -1.78 -10.42 -20.47
C ARG A 50 -1.91 -10.41 -21.99
N GLN A 51 -1.06 -9.68 -22.69
CA GLN A 51 -0.96 -9.70 -24.15
C GLN A 51 0.10 -10.73 -24.56
N ARG A 52 -0.24 -12.02 -24.47
CA ARG A 52 0.56 -13.06 -25.13
C ARG A 52 0.37 -12.91 -26.64
N GLY A 53 1.38 -12.37 -27.32
CA GLY A 53 1.52 -12.50 -28.78
C GLY A 53 1.50 -11.21 -29.60
N GLY A 54 2.32 -10.21 -29.27
CA GLY A 54 2.54 -9.12 -30.22
C GLY A 54 3.53 -8.07 -29.74
N ARG A 55 4.73 -8.10 -30.33
CA ARG A 55 5.84 -7.14 -30.27
C ARG A 55 6.86 -7.39 -29.15
N ASP A 56 7.89 -8.14 -29.54
CA ASP A 56 9.22 -8.00 -28.99
C ASP A 56 9.74 -6.59 -29.20
N GLY A 57 10.47 -6.07 -28.22
CA GLY A 57 11.32 -4.89 -28.39
C GLY A 57 10.77 -3.65 -27.69
N ALA A 58 11.57 -3.14 -26.76
CA ALA A 58 11.38 -1.89 -26.07
C ALA A 58 11.14 -0.73 -27.05
N ASP A 59 10.15 0.11 -26.77
CA ASP A 59 10.03 1.44 -27.38
C ASP A 59 11.17 2.33 -26.85
N SER A 60 12.40 2.08 -27.32
CA SER A 60 13.44 3.08 -27.26
C SER A 60 13.18 4.06 -28.40
N LEU A 61 12.63 5.22 -28.01
CA LEU A 61 12.81 6.51 -28.66
C LEU A 61 14.04 6.50 -29.58
N ARG A 62 13.83 6.38 -30.91
CA ARG A 62 14.64 6.98 -32.01
C ARG A 62 14.42 6.22 -33.32
N SER A 63 14.43 7.00 -34.41
CA SER A 63 14.39 6.60 -35.83
C SER A 63 12.97 6.31 -36.35
N TYR A 64 12.26 7.23 -37.02
CA TYR A 64 12.61 7.88 -38.31
C TYR A 64 13.33 6.92 -39.26
N TYR A 65 12.73 6.65 -40.43
CA TYR A 65 13.13 5.63 -41.42
C TYR A 65 12.85 4.21 -40.91
N PHE A 66 12.00 3.37 -41.49
CA PHE A 66 11.77 3.11 -42.91
C PHE A 66 10.50 2.24 -43.04
N ASN A 67 9.74 2.44 -44.11
CA ASN A 67 8.61 1.60 -44.48
C ASN A 67 9.04 0.14 -44.69
N ALA A 68 8.27 -0.84 -44.19
CA ALA A 68 8.06 -2.12 -44.87
C ALA A 68 6.83 -2.83 -44.30
N PRO A 69 5.91 -3.33 -45.15
CA PRO A 69 4.73 -4.07 -44.73
C PRO A 69 5.11 -5.49 -44.28
N CYS A 70 4.30 -6.04 -43.37
CA CYS A 70 4.41 -7.38 -42.82
C CYS A 70 4.45 -8.47 -43.92
N ALA A 71 5.43 -9.36 -43.82
CA ALA A 71 5.35 -10.76 -44.22
C ALA A 71 5.75 -11.60 -43.00
#